data_AF-A0AB36P1D5-F1
#
_entry.id   AF-A0AB36P1D5-F1
#
_cell.length_a   1.000
_cell.length_b   1.000
_cell.length_c   1.000
_cell.angle_alpha   90.00
_cell.angle_beta   90.00
_cell.angle_gamma   90.00
#
_symmetry.space_group_name_H-M   'P 1'
#
loop_
_entity.id
_entity.type
_entity.pdbx_description
1 polymer ?
#
loop_
_entity_poly.entity_id
_entity_poly.type
_entity_poly.pdbx_seq_one_letter_code
_entity_poly.pdbx_strand_id
1 'polypeptide(L)'
;MRNKSVSDSSLKELIKNKKALKIISIGLGILWILILTWIVSIPKYKLIFTLLILAITTIIPILIFMSHIDSEIKKRNSQNS
;
A
#
# COMPACT_ATOMS: atom_id res chain seq x y z
N MET A 1 18.87 -2.95 -9.70
CA MET A 1 18.24 -1.60 -9.67
C MET A 1 18.57 -0.97 -8.33
N ARG A 2 19.33 0.14 -8.29
CA ARG A 2 19.62 0.87 -7.05
C ARG A 2 18.30 1.47 -6.56
N ASN A 3 17.82 1.08 -5.38
CA ASN A 3 16.61 1.67 -4.77
C ASN A 3 16.88 3.15 -4.54
N LYS A 4 16.43 4.03 -5.47
CA LYS A 4 16.45 5.47 -5.25
C LYS A 4 15.61 5.74 -4.01
N SER A 5 16.19 6.43 -3.04
CA SER A 5 15.46 6.81 -1.85
C SER A 5 14.29 7.74 -2.25
N VAL A 6 13.24 7.78 -1.43
CA VAL A 6 12.10 8.67 -1.66
C VAL A 6 12.55 10.14 -1.76
N SER A 7 13.63 10.51 -1.05
CA SER A 7 14.24 11.84 -1.12
C SER A 7 15.01 12.10 -2.43
N ASP A 8 15.48 11.08 -3.14
CA ASP A 8 16.21 11.25 -4.41
C ASP A 8 15.29 11.28 -5.63
N SER A 9 13.99 11.03 -5.44
CA SER A 9 13.00 11.01 -6.52
C SER A 9 12.51 12.43 -6.84
N SER A 10 12.28 12.72 -8.13
CA SER A 10 11.68 14.00 -8.53
C SER A 10 10.23 14.11 -8.07
N LEU A 11 9.72 15.33 -7.88
CA LEU A 11 8.32 15.56 -7.46
C LEU A 11 7.31 14.89 -8.43
N LYS A 12 7.63 14.89 -9.73
CA LYS A 12 6.83 14.24 -10.77
C LYS A 12 6.86 12.72 -10.66
N GLU A 13 8.00 12.13 -10.33
CA GLU A 13 8.14 10.69 -10.05
C GLU A 13 7.42 10.30 -8.76
N LEU A 14 7.51 11.10 -7.69
CA LEU A 14 6.78 10.89 -6.43
C LEU A 14 5.26 10.86 -6.65
N ILE A 15 4.73 11.83 -7.42
CA ILE A 15 3.30 11.87 -7.77
C ILE A 15 2.89 10.66 -8.61
N LYS A 16 3.72 10.26 -9.59
CA LYS A 16 3.46 9.08 -10.44
C LYS A 16 3.46 7.80 -9.59
N ASN A 17 4.43 7.63 -8.71
CA ASN A 17 4.56 6.48 -7.82
C ASN A 17 3.40 6.43 -6.81
N LYS A 18 2.97 7.57 -6.25
CA LYS A 18 1.77 7.65 -5.39
C LYS A 18 0.51 7.16 -6.13
N LYS A 19 0.29 7.61 -7.37
CA LYS A 19 -0.87 7.18 -8.18
C LYS A 19 -0.83 5.68 -8.46
N ALA A 20 0.33 5.16 -8.85
CA ALA A 20 0.52 3.72 -9.09
C ALA A 20 0.26 2.91 -7.82
N LEU A 21 0.84 3.34 -6.68
CA LEU A 21 0.68 2.67 -5.39
C LEU A 21 -0.78 2.68 -4.92
N LYS A 22 -1.53 3.77 -5.16
CA LYS A 22 -2.96 3.84 -4.85
C LYS A 22 -3.77 2.81 -5.67
N ILE A 23 -3.49 2.68 -6.96
CA ILE A 23 -4.17 1.70 -7.83
C ILE A 23 -3.85 0.27 -7.39
N ILE A 24 -2.57 -0.02 -7.11
CA ILE A 24 -2.12 -1.33 -6.63
C ILE A 24 -2.77 -1.65 -5.27
N SER A 25 -2.83 -0.68 -4.35
CA SER A 25 -3.47 -0.86 -3.05
C SER A 25 -4.96 -1.18 -3.16
N ILE A 26 -5.68 -0.55 -4.10
CA ILE A 26 -7.10 -0.85 -4.36
C ILE A 26 -7.25 -2.26 -4.93
N GLY A 27 -6.42 -2.63 -5.91
CA GLY A 27 -6.42 -3.98 -6.48
C GLY A 27 -6.12 -5.05 -5.44
N LEU A 28 -5.16 -4.79 -4.55
CA LEU A 28 -4.82 -5.69 -3.44
C LEU A 28 -5.99 -5.83 -2.46
N GLY A 29 -6.71 -4.75 -2.17
CA GLY A 29 -7.91 -4.79 -1.33
C GLY A 29 -9.02 -5.63 -1.93
N ILE A 30 -9.31 -5.47 -3.23
CA ILE A 30 -10.31 -6.29 -3.94
C ILE A 30 -9.92 -7.77 -3.92
N LEU A 31 -8.64 -8.07 -4.15
CA LEU A 31 -8.12 -9.44 -4.09
C LEU A 31 -8.34 -10.07 -2.71
N TRP A 32 -8.06 -9.33 -1.63
CA TRP A 32 -8.31 -9.78 -0.26
C TRP A 32 -9.79 -10.05 0.02
N ILE A 33 -10.70 -9.22 -0.48
CA ILE A 33 -12.15 -9.44 -0.34
C ILE A 33 -12.57 -10.74 -1.02
N LEU A 34 -12.07 -11.03 -2.23
CA LEU A 34 -12.35 -12.28 -2.94
C LEU A 34 -11.84 -13.51 -2.20
N ILE A 35 -10.65 -13.43 -1.62
CA ILE A 35 -10.07 -14.52 -0.82
C ILE A 35 -10.90 -14.74 0.45
N LEU A 36 -11.30 -13.67 1.13
CA LEU A 36 -12.13 -13.72 2.34
C LEU A 36 -13.50 -14.35 2.05
N THR A 37 -14.19 -13.93 0.99
CA THR A 37 -15.50 -14.52 0.62
C THR A 37 -15.37 -15.99 0.24
N TRP A 38 -14.28 -16.41 -0.40
CA TRP A 38 -14.05 -17.81 -0.72
C TRP A 38 -13.77 -18.66 0.52
N ILE A 39 -12.98 -18.13 1.47
CA ILE A 39 -12.62 -18.85 2.69
C ILE A 39 -13.81 -19.03 3.65
N VAL A 40 -14.75 -18.08 3.68
CA VAL A 40 -15.96 -18.18 4.51
C VAL A 40 -16.81 -19.39 4.14
N SER A 41 -16.75 -19.84 2.88
CA SER A 41 -17.41 -21.08 2.42
C SER A 41 -16.73 -22.37 2.90
N ILE A 42 -15.55 -22.29 3.53
CA ILE A 42 -14.80 -23.44 4.06
C ILE A 42 -14.90 -23.41 5.59
N PRO A 43 -15.42 -24.45 6.27
CA PRO A 43 -15.68 -24.46 7.71
C PRO A 43 -14.39 -24.74 8.52
N LYS A 44 -13.30 -24.05 8.21
CA LYS A 44 -12.00 -24.16 8.88
C LYS A 44 -11.61 -22.80 9.46
N TYR A 45 -12.20 -22.47 10.60
CA TYR A 45 -12.04 -21.19 11.31
C TYR A 45 -10.58 -20.78 11.57
N LYS A 46 -9.63 -21.72 11.67
CA LYS A 46 -8.20 -21.43 11.81
C LYS A 46 -7.58 -20.73 10.59
N LEU A 47 -8.11 -20.96 9.38
CA LEU A 47 -7.60 -20.31 8.15
C LEU A 47 -7.93 -18.82 8.11
N ILE A 48 -9.10 -18.43 8.62
CA ILE A 48 -9.55 -17.02 8.65
C ILE A 48 -8.58 -16.17 9.45
N PHE A 49 -8.16 -16.64 10.62
CA PHE A 49 -7.25 -15.88 11.50
C PHE A 49 -5.86 -15.70 10.86
N THR A 50 -5.31 -16.75 10.24
CA THR A 50 -4.03 -16.68 9.52
C THR A 50 -4.10 -15.71 8.33
N LEU A 51 -5.19 -15.74 7.56
CA LEU A 51 -5.41 -14.82 6.44
C LEU A 51 -5.57 -13.37 6.90
N LEU A 52 -6.25 -13.14 8.03
CA LEU A 52 -6.40 -11.81 8.60
C LEU A 52 -5.03 -11.24 9.00
N ILE A 53 -4.19 -12.03 9.68
CA ILE A 53 -2.83 -11.62 10.05
C ILE A 53 -2.01 -11.31 8.78
N LEU A 54 -2.09 -12.16 7.76
CA LEU A 54 -1.38 -11.97 6.49
C LEU A 54 -1.85 -10.71 5.73
N ALA A 55 -3.14 -10.38 5.79
CA ALA A 55 -3.68 -9.14 5.23
C ALA A 55 -3.12 -7.93 5.97
N ILE A 56 -3.09 -7.96 7.30
CA ILE A 56 -2.58 -6.86 8.12
C ILE A 56 -1.08 -6.64 7.86
N THR A 57 -0.27 -7.70 7.85
CA THR A 57 1.18 -7.59 7.63
C THR A 57 1.55 -7.10 6.22
N THR A 58 0.67 -7.32 5.23
CA THR A 58 0.87 -6.81 3.87
C THR A 58 0.36 -5.39 3.66
N ILE A 59 -0.76 -5.01 4.30
CA ILE A 59 -1.38 -3.69 4.13
C ILE A 59 -0.65 -2.61 4.93
N ILE A 60 -0.22 -2.89 6.17
CA ILE A 60 0.43 -1.88 7.04
C ILE A 60 1.67 -1.25 6.39
N PRO A 61 2.64 -2.01 5.85
CA PRO A 61 3.83 -1.42 5.23
C PRO A 61 3.48 -0.53 4.02
N ILE A 62 2.46 -0.91 3.25
CA ILE A 62 1.98 -0.14 2.09
C ILE A 62 1.42 1.21 2.55
N LEU A 63 0.64 1.24 3.63
CA LEU A 63 0.09 2.46 4.20
C LEU A 63 1.18 3.38 4.74
N ILE A 64 2.16 2.83 5.47
CA ILE A 64 3.31 3.59 5.98
C ILE A 64 4.08 4.23 4.82
N PHE A 65 4.38 3.45 3.78
CA PHE A 65 5.10 3.94 2.62
C PHE A 65 4.32 5.02 1.86
N MET A 66 3.00 4.85 1.72
CA MET A 66 2.15 5.85 1.08
C MET A 66 2.09 7.15 1.88
N SER A 67 2.03 7.08 3.21
CA SER A 67 2.10 8.23 4.10
C SER A 67 3.46 8.95 4.01
N HIS A 68 4.55 8.20 3.89
CA HIS A 68 5.89 8.77 3.73
C HIS A 68 6.02 9.54 2.41
N ILE A 69 5.50 8.99 1.31
CA ILE A 69 5.46 9.69 0.01
C ILE A 69 4.61 10.96 0.12
N ASP A 70 3.47 10.90 0.80
CA ASP A 70 2.59 12.07 0.94
C ASP A 70 3.23 13.19 1.77
N SER A 71 3.90 12.83 2.86
CA SER A 71 4.68 13.76 3.68
C SER A 71 5.79 14.44 2.86
N GLU A 72 6.53 13.66 2.07
CA GLU A 72 7.63 14.19 1.25
C GLU A 72 7.10 15.13 0.14
N ILE A 73 5.97 14.79 -0.51
CA ILE A 73 5.32 15.68 -1.49
C ILE A 73 4.86 16.97 -0.82
N LYS A 74 4.20 16.88 0.35
CA LYS A 74 3.69 18.04 1.08
C LYS A 74 4.84 18.97 1.50
N LYS A 75 5.93 18.42 2.02
CA LYS A 75 7.14 19.17 2.41
C LYS A 75 7.73 19.96 1.25
N ARG A 76 7.85 19.34 0.08
CA ARG A 76 8.43 19.99 -1.12
C ARG A 76 7.50 21.06 -1.71
N ASN A 77 6.19 20.84 -1.68
CA ASN A 77 5.23 21.86 -2.11
C ASN A 77 5.23 23.08 -1.19
N SER A 78 5.42 22.90 0.13
CA SER A 78 5.56 24.03 1.07
C SER A 78 6.88 24.79 0.96
N GLN A 79 7.92 24.18 0.39
CA GLN A 79 9.22 24.84 0.15
C GLN A 79 9.30 25.56 -1.20
N ASN A 80 8.42 25.22 -2.14
CA ASN A 80 8.33 25.82 -3.48
C ASN A 80 7.16 26.83 -3.63
N SER A 81 6.47 27.16 -2.54
CA SER A 81 5.45 28.21 -2.46
C SER A 81 5.99 29.43 -1.72
#